data_AF-A0A8S3DQT4-F1
#
_entry.id   AF-A0A8S3DQT4-F1
#
_cell.length_a   1.000
_cell.length_b   1.000
_cell.length_c   1.000
_cell.angle_alpha   90.00
_cell.angle_beta   90.00
_cell.angle_gamma   90.00
#
_symmetry.space_group_name_H-M   'P 1'
#
loop_
_entity.id
_entity.type
_entity.pdbx_description
1 polymer ?
#
loop_
_entity_poly.entity_id
_entity_poly.type
_entity_poly.pdbx_seq_one_letter_code
_entity_poly.pdbx_strand_id
1 'polypeptide(L)'
;MPVVIFLLDNSASMNQMTHLGTTLFDIGKGAIEQFLKIRQRDAAAARTDRYMLLTLDEPPLNVKVGWKEPMTVFTNQLKSLEATGLTQMGSAIKQGFDLLNLNRHAADHDTYGCGRFPHLLEPSII
;
A
#
# COMPACT_ATOMS: atom_id res chain seq x y z
N MET A 1 12.54 -9.70 0.35
CA MET A 1 11.98 -8.63 -0.51
C MET A 1 10.86 -7.96 0.27
N PRO A 2 11.00 -6.70 0.67
CA PRO A 2 9.97 -6.05 1.48
C PRO A 2 8.69 -5.83 0.66
N VAL A 3 7.55 -5.92 1.33
CA VAL A 3 6.24 -5.52 0.79
C VAL A 3 5.89 -4.17 1.38
N VAL A 4 5.60 -3.19 0.55
CA VAL A 4 5.18 -1.85 0.97
C VAL A 4 3.75 -1.64 0.51
N ILE A 5 2.83 -1.52 1.46
CA ILE A 5 1.43 -1.19 1.22
C ILE A 5 1.27 0.29 1.47
N PHE A 6 0.81 1.04 0.48
CA PHE A 6 0.34 2.39 0.69
C PHE A 6 -1.15 2.34 1.01
N LEU A 7 -1.51 2.59 2.27
CA LEU A 7 -2.90 2.76 2.68
C LEU A 7 -3.26 4.26 2.65
N LEU A 8 -3.92 4.68 1.57
CA LEU A 8 -4.27 6.09 1.34
C LEU A 8 -5.73 6.35 1.73
N ASP A 9 -5.93 7.29 2.65
CA ASP A 9 -7.27 7.82 2.95
C ASP A 9 -7.82 8.58 1.73
N ASN A 10 -8.90 8.06 1.14
CA ASN A 10 -9.66 8.68 0.05
C ASN A 10 -11.05 9.14 0.52
N SER A 11 -11.23 9.36 1.81
CA SER A 11 -12.48 9.89 2.36
C SER A 11 -12.71 11.33 1.94
N ALA A 12 -13.98 11.74 1.92
CA ALA A 12 -14.36 13.11 1.53
C ALA A 12 -13.71 14.20 2.41
N SER A 13 -13.33 13.87 3.67
CA SER A 13 -12.58 14.77 4.55
C SER A 13 -11.20 15.16 4.01
N MET A 14 -10.62 14.37 3.10
CA MET A 14 -9.31 14.64 2.52
C MET A 14 -9.34 15.74 1.44
N ASN A 15 -10.52 16.25 1.06
CA ASN A 15 -10.67 17.40 0.16
C ASN A 15 -10.39 18.76 0.82
N GLN A 16 -10.07 18.79 2.12
CA GLN A 16 -9.71 20.03 2.79
C GLN A 16 -8.48 20.67 2.14
N MET A 17 -8.58 21.97 1.85
CA MET A 17 -7.49 22.74 1.27
C MET A 17 -6.43 23.08 2.32
N THR A 18 -5.18 22.98 1.89
CA THR A 18 -4.03 23.46 2.65
C THR A 18 -3.68 24.90 2.28
N HIS A 19 -2.79 25.52 3.05
CA HIS A 19 -2.24 26.84 2.76
C HIS A 19 -1.50 26.93 1.42
N LEU A 20 -1.12 25.80 0.83
CA LEU A 20 -0.45 25.70 -0.48
C LEU A 20 -1.44 25.68 -1.67
N GLY A 21 -2.75 25.72 -1.41
CA GLY A 21 -3.77 25.66 -2.45
C GLY A 21 -4.06 24.26 -2.99
N THR A 22 -3.43 23.22 -2.43
CA THR A 22 -3.69 21.80 -2.74
C THR A 22 -4.52 21.14 -1.65
N THR A 23 -5.24 20.07 -1.99
CA THR A 23 -5.97 19.28 -0.99
C THR A 23 -5.01 18.42 -0.15
N LEU A 24 -5.44 18.00 1.05
CA LEU A 24 -4.71 16.99 1.83
C LEU A 24 -4.51 15.70 1.03
N PHE A 25 -5.50 15.33 0.21
CA PHE A 25 -5.42 14.18 -0.68
C PHE A 25 -4.30 14.29 -1.71
N ASP A 26 -4.15 15.47 -2.33
CA ASP A 26 -3.08 15.72 -3.30
C ASP A 26 -1.70 15.70 -2.64
N ILE A 27 -1.59 16.19 -1.40
CA ILE A 27 -0.35 16.08 -0.61
C ILE A 27 -0.03 14.60 -0.34
N GLY A 28 -1.02 13.78 0.02
CA GLY A 28 -0.85 12.35 0.23
C GLY A 28 -0.34 11.64 -1.02
N LYS A 29 -0.96 11.87 -2.18
CA LYS A 29 -0.48 11.35 -3.48
C LYS A 29 0.95 11.80 -3.78
N GLY A 30 1.24 13.09 -3.59
CA GLY A 30 2.57 13.65 -3.82
C GLY A 30 3.66 13.04 -2.92
N ALA A 31 3.33 12.77 -1.66
CA ALA A 31 4.24 12.11 -0.73
C ALA A 31 4.57 10.67 -1.18
N ILE A 32 3.57 9.91 -1.65
CA ILE A 32 3.76 8.57 -2.21
C ILE A 32 4.66 8.64 -3.45
N GLU A 33 4.39 9.56 -4.39
CA GLU A 33 5.23 9.73 -5.57
C GLU A 33 6.69 10.09 -5.21
N GLN A 34 6.88 10.98 -4.24
CA GLN A 34 8.20 11.38 -3.78
C GLN A 34 8.92 10.22 -3.11
N PHE A 35 8.24 9.43 -2.28
CA PHE A 35 8.78 8.23 -1.66
C PHE A 35 9.27 7.26 -2.74
N LEU A 36 8.45 6.95 -3.74
CA LEU A 36 8.81 6.05 -4.84
C LEU A 36 10.02 6.56 -5.62
N LYS A 37 10.09 7.86 -5.92
CA LYS A 37 11.24 8.47 -6.60
C LYS A 37 12.53 8.37 -5.79
N ILE A 38 12.46 8.56 -4.47
CA ILE A 38 13.63 8.42 -3.59
C ILE A 38 14.04 6.96 -3.50
N ARG A 39 13.08 6.05 -3.32
CA ARG A 39 13.32 4.61 -3.16
C ARG A 39 13.93 3.98 -4.41
N GLN A 40 13.58 4.48 -5.60
CA GLN A 40 14.18 4.05 -6.87
C GLN A 40 15.67 4.41 -7.01
N ARG A 41 16.20 5.34 -6.21
CA ARG A 41 17.65 5.66 -6.22
C ARG A 41 18.49 4.55 -5.60
N ASP A 42 17.89 3.72 -4.74
CA ASP A 42 18.52 2.52 -4.19
C ASP A 42 18.34 1.36 -5.18
N ALA A 43 19.45 0.94 -5.80
CA ALA A 43 19.46 -0.10 -6.83
C ALA A 43 18.98 -1.48 -6.34
N ALA A 44 19.15 -1.78 -5.04
CA ALA A 44 18.68 -3.03 -4.45
C ALA A 44 17.17 -3.00 -4.25
N ALA A 45 16.65 -1.90 -3.70
CA ALA A 45 15.23 -1.68 -3.48
C ALA A 45 14.44 -1.61 -4.78
N ALA A 46 14.95 -0.88 -5.77
CA ALA A 46 14.29 -0.64 -7.06
C ALA A 46 13.97 -1.95 -7.82
N ARG A 47 14.73 -3.01 -7.60
CA ARG A 47 14.55 -4.31 -8.25
C ARG A 47 13.70 -5.29 -7.44
N THR A 48 13.55 -5.05 -6.14
CA THR A 48 13.05 -6.08 -5.22
C THR A 48 11.85 -5.69 -4.39
N ASP A 49 11.57 -4.40 -4.23
CA ASP A 49 10.42 -3.93 -3.45
C ASP A 49 9.11 -4.20 -4.20
N ARG A 50 8.11 -4.69 -3.47
CA ARG A 50 6.75 -4.94 -3.99
C ARG A 50 5.82 -3.88 -3.43
N TYR A 51 5.15 -3.13 -4.30
CA TYR A 51 4.26 -2.04 -3.91
C TYR A 51 2.80 -2.42 -4.13
N MET A 52 1.95 -2.13 -3.14
CA MET A 52 0.50 -2.26 -3.23
C MET A 52 -0.14 -0.93 -2.87
N LEU A 53 -1.31 -0.64 -3.44
CA LEU A 53 -2.06 0.58 -3.18
C LEU A 53 -3.46 0.19 -2.73
N LEU A 54 -3.79 0.61 -1.52
CA LEU A 54 -5.08 0.39 -0.88
C LEU A 54 -5.74 1.73 -0.53
N THR A 55 -7.05 1.77 -0.60
CA THR A 55 -7.89 2.90 -0.14
C THR A 55 -8.77 2.48 1.04
N LEU A 56 -9.57 3.42 1.56
CA LEU A 56 -10.55 3.15 2.63
C LEU A 56 -11.93 2.77 2.10
N ASP A 57 -12.04 2.44 0.81
CA ASP A 57 -13.27 1.94 0.23
C ASP A 57 -13.65 0.57 0.81
N GLU A 58 -14.85 0.10 0.50
CA GLU A 58 -15.27 -1.24 0.90
C GLU A 58 -14.57 -2.33 0.06
N PRO A 59 -14.21 -3.47 0.69
CA PRO A 59 -13.73 -4.64 -0.04
C PRO A 59 -14.77 -5.11 -1.08
N PRO A 60 -14.38 -5.48 -2.31
CA PRO A 60 -13.01 -5.62 -2.81
C PRO A 60 -12.43 -4.37 -3.49
N LEU A 61 -13.20 -3.27 -3.59
CA LEU A 61 -12.85 -2.08 -4.38
C LEU A 61 -11.68 -1.29 -3.80
N ASN A 62 -11.34 -1.53 -2.54
CA ASN A 62 -10.26 -0.86 -1.84
C ASN A 62 -8.87 -1.27 -2.31
N VAL A 63 -8.71 -2.43 -2.96
CA VAL A 63 -7.43 -2.85 -3.55
C VAL A 63 -7.33 -2.25 -4.94
N LYS A 64 -6.56 -1.17 -5.07
CA LYS A 64 -6.36 -0.48 -6.36
C LYS A 64 -5.20 -1.09 -7.12
N VAL A 65 -4.17 -1.51 -6.41
CA VAL A 65 -2.99 -2.17 -6.97
C VAL A 65 -2.67 -3.36 -6.10
N GLY A 66 -2.83 -4.55 -6.67
CA GLY A 66 -2.64 -5.82 -6.00
C GLY A 66 -1.21 -6.35 -6.10
N TRP A 67 -1.10 -7.67 -6.06
CA TRP A 67 0.19 -8.35 -6.05
C TRP A 67 0.85 -8.41 -7.43
N LYS A 68 2.16 -8.17 -7.49
CA LYS A 68 2.99 -8.27 -8.72
C LYS A 68 2.53 -7.38 -9.89
N GLU A 69 1.78 -6.33 -9.61
CA GLU A 69 1.43 -5.33 -10.63
C GLU A 69 2.66 -4.48 -11.00
N PRO A 70 2.82 -4.10 -12.28
CA PRO A 70 3.93 -3.25 -12.69
C PRO A 70 3.77 -1.83 -12.15
N MET A 71 4.90 -1.13 -11.97
CA MET A 71 4.93 0.25 -11.47
C MET A 71 4.11 1.23 -12.31
N THR A 72 3.91 0.94 -13.61
CA THR A 72 3.04 1.70 -14.51
C THR A 72 1.58 1.66 -14.06
N VAL A 73 1.06 0.49 -13.69
CA VAL A 73 -0.29 0.32 -13.14
C VAL A 73 -0.41 1.07 -11.82
N PHE A 74 0.60 0.96 -10.95
CA PHE A 74 0.62 1.68 -9.68
C PHE A 74 0.47 3.19 -9.88
N THR A 75 1.29 3.76 -10.78
CA THR A 75 1.32 5.21 -11.01
C THR A 75 0.03 5.70 -11.66
N ASN A 76 -0.57 4.91 -12.56
CA ASN A 76 -1.84 5.25 -13.20
C ASN A 76 -2.99 5.20 -12.19
N GLN A 77 -3.04 4.17 -11.35
CA GLN A 77 -4.05 4.04 -10.31
C GLN A 77 -3.96 5.20 -9.32
N LEU A 78 -2.76 5.50 -8.80
CA LEU A 78 -2.54 6.62 -7.88
C LEU A 78 -3.04 7.97 -8.44
N LYS A 79 -2.81 8.22 -9.73
CA LYS A 79 -3.27 9.44 -10.41
C LYS A 79 -4.78 9.50 -10.59
N SER A 80 -5.43 8.36 -10.81
CA SER A 80 -6.88 8.27 -11.03
C SER A 80 -7.72 8.34 -9.76
N LEU A 81 -7.09 8.28 -8.56
CA LEU A 81 -7.84 8.30 -7.32
C LEU A 81 -8.47 9.66 -7.02
N GLU A 82 -9.66 9.59 -6.43
CA GLU A 82 -10.45 10.73 -5.98
C GLU A 82 -10.86 10.53 -4.51
N ALA A 83 -10.97 11.64 -3.78
CA ALA A 83 -11.34 11.63 -2.36
C ALA A 83 -12.86 11.77 -2.20
N THR A 84 -13.62 10.69 -2.38
CA THR A 84 -15.09 10.69 -2.33
C THR A 84 -15.68 9.74 -1.29
N GLY A 85 -14.86 8.90 -0.65
CA GLY A 85 -15.31 7.81 0.21
C GLY A 85 -15.64 8.21 1.64
N LEU A 86 -15.91 7.20 2.47
CA LEU A 86 -16.03 7.30 3.92
C LEU A 86 -14.74 6.83 4.60
N THR A 87 -14.49 7.29 5.82
CA THR A 87 -13.31 6.87 6.58
C THR A 87 -13.55 5.51 7.23
N GLN A 88 -13.26 4.43 6.50
CA GLN A 88 -13.35 3.05 7.02
C GLN A 88 -11.98 2.45 7.37
N MET A 89 -11.26 3.08 8.30
CA MET A 89 -9.88 2.70 8.62
C MET A 89 -9.77 1.24 9.11
N GLY A 90 -10.69 0.78 9.95
CA GLY A 90 -10.63 -0.56 10.55
C GLY A 90 -10.72 -1.70 9.52
N SER A 91 -11.69 -1.61 8.59
CA SER A 91 -11.87 -2.62 7.53
C SER A 91 -10.70 -2.60 6.55
N ALA A 92 -10.21 -1.42 6.18
CA ALA A 92 -9.11 -1.28 5.24
C ALA A 92 -7.78 -1.81 5.81
N ILE A 93 -7.46 -1.49 7.07
CA ILE A 93 -6.28 -2.07 7.76
C ILE A 93 -6.40 -3.59 7.84
N LYS A 94 -7.58 -4.11 8.24
CA LYS A 94 -7.80 -5.55 8.33
C LYS A 94 -7.47 -6.22 6.99
N GLN A 95 -7.96 -5.66 5.89
CA GLN A 95 -7.68 -6.22 4.57
C GLN A 95 -6.22 -6.09 4.16
N GLY A 96 -5.53 -5.01 4.53
CA GLY A 96 -4.09 -4.90 4.38
C GLY A 96 -3.35 -6.06 5.05
N PHE A 97 -3.72 -6.39 6.30
CA PHE A 97 -3.16 -7.56 6.99
C PHE A 97 -3.55 -8.89 6.34
N ASP A 98 -4.81 -9.06 5.91
CA ASP A 98 -5.25 -10.28 5.23
C ASP A 98 -4.42 -10.53 3.96
N LEU A 99 -4.15 -9.48 3.16
CA LEU A 99 -3.32 -9.57 1.95
C LEU A 99 -1.85 -9.91 2.24
N LEU A 100 -1.27 -9.35 3.31
CA LEU A 100 0.09 -9.71 3.73
C LEU A 100 0.15 -11.18 4.17
N ASN A 101 -0.84 -11.62 4.94
CA ASN A 101 -0.89 -12.98 5.48
C ASN A 101 -1.11 -14.05 4.39
N LEU A 102 -1.84 -13.73 3.31
CA LEU A 102 -1.97 -14.63 2.16
C LEU A 102 -0.61 -15.00 1.56
N ASN A 103 0.30 -14.04 1.47
CA ASN A 103 1.64 -14.28 0.92
C ASN A 103 2.50 -15.09 1.89
N ARG A 104 2.43 -14.80 3.19
CA ARG A 104 3.15 -15.57 4.22
C ARG A 104 2.73 -17.03 4.25
N HIS A 105 1.42 -17.29 4.11
CA HIS A 105 0.89 -18.64 4.05
C HIS A 105 1.33 -19.36 2.76
N ALA A 106 1.25 -18.70 1.60
CA ALA A 106 1.67 -19.31 0.34
C ALA A 106 3.18 -19.62 0.27
N ALA A 107 3.99 -18.90 1.05
CA ALA A 107 5.44 -19.08 1.13
C ALA A 107 5.89 -20.01 2.27
N ASP A 108 4.96 -20.66 2.99
CA ASP A 108 5.23 -21.52 4.16
C ASP A 108 6.10 -20.85 5.24
N HIS A 109 6.01 -19.52 5.39
CA HIS A 109 6.80 -18.78 6.38
C HIS A 109 6.34 -19.04 7.82
N ASP A 110 5.05 -19.36 8.01
CA ASP A 110 4.45 -19.60 9.33
C ASP A 110 3.99 -21.05 9.45
N THR A 111 4.91 -21.95 9.83
CA THR A 111 4.57 -23.35 10.12
C THR A 111 4.05 -23.50 11.54
N TYR A 112 2.75 -23.71 11.73
CA TYR A 112 2.18 -23.91 13.08
C TYR A 112 2.64 -25.20 13.77
N GLY A 113 3.13 -26.19 13.02
CA GLY A 113 3.54 -27.51 13.54
C GLY A 113 5.04 -27.80 13.53
N CYS A 114 5.88 -26.97 12.89
CA CYS A 114 7.30 -27.25 12.67
C CYS A 114 8.24 -26.26 13.39
N GLY A 115 7.74 -25.58 14.42
CA GLY A 115 8.47 -24.50 15.09
C GLY A 115 8.45 -23.19 14.29
N ARG A 116 9.25 -22.21 14.72
CA ARG A 116 9.42 -20.91 14.04
C ARG A 116 10.84 -20.76 13.55
N PHE A 117 10.99 -20.27 12.33
CA PHE A 117 12.28 -20.02 11.69
C PHE A 117 12.53 -18.50 11.58
N PRO A 118 13.32 -17.88 12.49
CA PRO A 118 13.48 -16.42 12.53
C PRO A 118 14.15 -15.82 11.29
N HIS A 119 14.81 -16.64 10.47
CA HIS A 119 15.47 -16.21 9.24
C HIS A 119 14.51 -16.14 8.03
N LEU A 120 13.34 -16.77 8.10
CA LEU A 120 12.30 -16.69 7.06
C LEU A 120 11.48 -15.40 7.23
N LEU A 121 12.12 -14.29 6.87
CA LEU A 121 11.55 -12.97 7.01
C LEU A 121 10.87 -12.52 5.72
N GLU A 122 9.63 -12.07 5.85
CA GLU A 122 8.95 -11.25 4.86
C GLU A 122 8.68 -9.88 5.47
N PRO A 123 9.60 -8.92 5.31
CA PRO A 123 9.41 -7.57 5.85
C PRO A 123 8.23 -6.90 5.16
N SER A 124 7.36 -6.26 5.95
CA SER A 124 6.20 -5.54 5.43
C SER A 124 6.05 -4.18 6.12
N ILE A 125 5.66 -3.17 5.35
CA ILE A 125 5.39 -1.81 5.82
C ILE A 125 4.01 -1.41 5.31
N ILE A 126 3.18 -0.81 6.17
CA ILE A 126 1.91 -0.15 5.83
C ILE A 126 2.06 1.33 6.17
#